data_AF-A0A852V308-F1
#
_entry.id   AF-A0A852V308-F1
#
_cell.length_a   1.000
_cell.length_b   1.000
_cell.length_c   1.000
_cell.angle_alpha   90.00
_cell.angle_beta   90.00
_cell.angle_gamma   90.00
#
_symmetry.space_group_name_H-M   'P 1'
#
loop_
_entity.id
_entity.type
_entity.pdbx_description
1 polymer ?
#
loop_
_entity_poly.entity_id
_entity_poly.type
_entity_poly.pdbx_seq_one_letter_code
_entity_poly.pdbx_strand_id
1 'polypeptide(L)'
;MILTLCASVILIALVTSLMLALPALARPTLPFGVRVGIQRVGDPVIVAARRFYARLTVLVAVIAAVISILALLLSGSAITIGLTTTVVMTVDLLLFYRAHRMVRAAKLAGGWAAERRQGVTVDTTFRTDPVRVPWLWSLPALAVLLLTAGIGWARYDGLPATLPLSLGYGTAPSQREPTTVLSAFQPVIYQIAITLIVLVTVLAVLRARPDLDAARPQGSARRYRTYLRGVATMSLLSAACLNLSLFFTGLRLWEIVTPAIVWEVVIFAPLIVLLGGWLIWEIKVGQAGHRLPALPGEELEDSGVGPREDDRHWFLAGAVYVNRRDPALLVHARLGSSSWTLNLGHPIAWLLLGVLAVALIVFAGLALADVVDLPEKHNLF
;
A
#
# COMPACT_ATOMS: atom_id res chain seq x y z
N MET A 1 9.83 -25.85 -15.40
CA MET A 1 10.04 -24.99 -16.59
C MET A 1 8.74 -24.35 -17.10
N ILE A 2 7.71 -25.09 -17.54
CA ILE A 2 6.47 -24.46 -18.04
C ILE A 2 5.75 -23.66 -16.95
N LEU A 3 5.58 -24.24 -15.75
CA LEU A 3 4.95 -23.56 -14.63
C LEU A 3 5.68 -22.28 -14.21
N THR A 4 7.02 -22.28 -14.21
CA THR A 4 7.85 -21.13 -13.86
C THR A 4 7.82 -20.04 -14.95
N LEU A 5 7.72 -20.42 -16.23
CA LEU A 5 7.47 -19.50 -17.33
C LEU A 5 6.09 -18.84 -17.23
N CYS A 6 5.04 -19.62 -16.93
CA CYS A 6 3.70 -19.07 -16.72
C CYS A 6 3.69 -18.10 -15.54
N ALA A 7 4.28 -18.49 -14.41
CA ALA A 7 4.36 -17.64 -13.22
C ALA A 7 5.12 -16.33 -13.48
N SER A 8 6.23 -16.36 -14.23
CA SER A 8 7.00 -15.15 -14.52
C SER A 8 6.25 -14.17 -15.42
N VAL A 9 5.59 -14.66 -16.47
CA VAL A 9 4.78 -13.82 -17.36
C VAL A 9 3.58 -13.23 -16.61
N ILE A 10 2.91 -14.03 -15.77
CA ILE A 10 1.81 -13.54 -14.93
C ILE A 10 2.29 -12.46 -13.96
N LEU A 11 3.45 -12.65 -13.31
CA LEU A 11 4.01 -11.66 -12.39
C LEU A 11 4.33 -10.34 -13.11
N ILE A 12 5.00 -10.40 -14.27
CA ILE A 12 5.32 -9.21 -15.06
C ILE A 12 4.04 -8.50 -15.50
N ALA A 13 3.03 -9.25 -15.97
CA ALA A 13 1.74 -8.69 -16.37
C ALA A 13 1.03 -8.02 -15.18
N LEU A 14 1.03 -8.64 -14.01
CA LEU A 14 0.43 -8.10 -12.79
C LEU A 14 1.12 -6.81 -12.33
N VAL A 15 2.46 -6.82 -12.24
CA VAL A 15 3.27 -5.66 -11.85
C VAL A 15 3.06 -4.51 -12.83
N THR A 16 3.10 -4.80 -14.15
CA THR A 16 2.87 -3.79 -15.20
C THR A 16 1.45 -3.22 -15.11
N SER A 17 0.45 -4.06 -14.85
CA SER A 17 -0.94 -3.62 -14.68
C SER A 17 -1.06 -2.65 -13.50
N LEU A 18 -0.39 -2.93 -12.39
CA LEU A 18 -0.35 -2.05 -11.22
C LEU A 18 0.34 -0.70 -11.55
N MET A 19 1.48 -0.74 -12.24
CA MET A 19 2.20 0.47 -12.68
C MET A 19 1.32 1.37 -13.56
N LEU A 20 0.59 0.79 -14.52
CA LEU A 20 -0.33 1.54 -15.37
C LEU A 20 -1.56 2.06 -14.62
N ALA A 21 -2.07 1.27 -13.66
CA ALA A 21 -3.24 1.64 -12.87
C ALA A 21 -2.95 2.82 -11.94
N LEU A 22 -1.77 2.90 -11.31
CA LEU A 22 -1.48 3.91 -10.28
C LEU A 22 -1.66 5.36 -10.79
N PRO A 23 -1.04 5.82 -11.90
CA PRO A 23 -1.27 7.16 -12.42
C PRO A 23 -2.65 7.38 -13.03
N ALA A 24 -3.31 6.30 -13.48
CA ALA A 24 -4.67 6.38 -14.03
C ALA A 24 -5.73 6.55 -12.92
N LEU A 25 -5.48 5.97 -11.75
CA LEU A 25 -6.34 6.06 -10.57
C LEU A 25 -6.08 7.32 -9.73
N ALA A 26 -4.89 7.92 -9.86
CA ALA A 26 -4.52 9.14 -9.15
C ALA A 26 -5.47 10.32 -9.42
N ARG A 27 -5.57 11.22 -8.42
CA ARG A 27 -6.42 12.43 -8.51
C ARG A 27 -6.02 13.25 -9.75
N PRO A 28 -6.98 13.70 -10.59
CA PRO A 28 -6.67 14.43 -11.83
C PRO A 28 -5.86 15.71 -11.63
N THR A 29 -5.98 16.36 -10.47
CA THR A 29 -5.22 17.56 -10.09
C THR A 29 -3.83 17.28 -9.51
N LEU A 30 -3.41 16.00 -9.44
CA LEU A 30 -2.07 15.57 -8.99
C LEU A 30 -1.36 14.67 -10.02
N PRO A 31 -1.32 15.02 -11.33
CA PRO A 31 -0.62 14.22 -12.33
C PRO A 31 0.85 14.04 -11.96
N PHE A 32 1.29 12.78 -11.85
CA PHE A 32 2.67 12.43 -11.50
C PHE A 32 3.21 13.18 -10.26
N GLY A 33 2.33 13.43 -9.27
CA GLY A 33 2.69 14.13 -8.04
C GLY A 33 2.91 15.65 -8.18
N VAL A 34 2.57 16.25 -9.32
CA VAL A 34 2.58 17.71 -9.51
C VAL A 34 1.18 18.26 -9.29
N ARG A 35 1.00 19.21 -8.37
CA ARG A 35 -0.30 19.82 -8.09
C ARG A 35 -0.65 20.85 -9.16
N VAL A 36 -1.77 20.65 -9.85
CA VAL A 36 -2.29 21.52 -10.92
C VAL A 36 -3.73 21.96 -10.63
N GLY A 37 -4.12 23.13 -11.12
CA GLY A 37 -5.51 23.60 -11.03
C GLY A 37 -6.46 22.73 -11.87
N ILE A 38 -7.74 22.72 -11.52
CA ILE A 38 -8.76 21.95 -12.25
C ILE A 38 -8.85 22.33 -13.74
N GLN A 39 -8.56 23.59 -14.09
CA GLN A 39 -8.55 24.09 -15.47
C GLN A 39 -7.43 23.47 -16.31
N ARG A 40 -6.34 23.03 -15.68
CA ARG A 40 -5.15 22.50 -16.34
C ARG A 40 -5.13 20.98 -16.43
N VAL A 41 -6.11 20.27 -15.88
CA VAL A 41 -6.16 18.79 -15.91
C VAL A 41 -6.09 18.23 -17.35
N GLY A 42 -6.72 18.93 -18.30
CA GLY A 42 -6.73 18.57 -19.72
C GLY A 42 -5.58 19.14 -20.55
N ASP A 43 -4.56 19.76 -19.92
CA ASP A 43 -3.47 20.39 -20.64
C ASP A 43 -2.71 19.38 -21.54
N PRO A 44 -2.38 19.73 -22.80
CA PRO A 44 -1.73 18.81 -23.74
C PRO A 44 -0.43 18.19 -23.19
N VAL A 45 0.32 18.91 -22.35
CA VAL A 45 1.56 18.38 -21.74
C VAL A 45 1.26 17.23 -20.78
N ILE A 46 0.17 17.30 -20.02
CA ILE A 46 -0.23 16.22 -19.09
C ILE A 46 -0.69 15.00 -19.87
N VAL A 47 -1.46 15.20 -20.93
CA VAL A 47 -1.90 14.10 -21.82
C VAL A 47 -0.68 13.43 -22.48
N ALA A 48 0.28 14.23 -22.95
CA ALA A 48 1.52 13.72 -23.53
C ALA A 48 2.35 12.94 -22.50
N ALA A 49 2.48 13.44 -21.27
CA ALA A 49 3.19 12.76 -20.19
C ALA A 49 2.54 11.39 -19.83
N ARG A 50 1.20 11.33 -19.76
CA ARG A 50 0.46 10.08 -19.52
C ARG A 50 0.68 9.06 -20.65
N ARG A 51 0.59 9.51 -21.91
CA ARG A 51 0.82 8.65 -23.08
C ARG A 51 2.26 8.15 -23.16
N PHE A 52 3.24 9.03 -22.89
CA PHE A 52 4.65 8.68 -22.82
C PHE A 52 4.90 7.60 -21.77
N TYR A 53 4.43 7.82 -20.54
CA TYR A 53 4.58 6.87 -19.44
C TYR A 53 3.94 5.52 -19.77
N ALA A 54 2.67 5.50 -20.21
CA ALA A 54 1.97 4.25 -20.51
C ALA A 54 2.65 3.45 -21.63
N ARG A 55 3.02 4.11 -22.74
CA ARG A 55 3.67 3.44 -23.89
C ARG A 55 5.01 2.84 -23.51
N LEU A 56 5.86 3.59 -22.79
CA LEU A 56 7.17 3.09 -22.41
C LEU A 56 7.10 2.01 -21.32
N THR A 57 6.16 2.11 -20.39
CA THR A 57 5.94 1.07 -19.37
C THR A 57 5.55 -0.25 -20.02
N VAL A 58 4.63 -0.22 -20.99
CA VAL A 58 4.26 -1.43 -21.77
C VAL A 58 5.44 -1.96 -22.59
N LEU A 59 6.19 -1.07 -23.25
CA LEU A 59 7.37 -1.48 -24.04
C LEU A 59 8.41 -2.18 -23.15
N VAL A 60 8.72 -1.61 -21.99
CA VAL A 60 9.66 -2.17 -21.02
C VAL A 60 9.16 -3.51 -20.50
N ALA A 61 7.87 -3.63 -20.20
CA ALA A 61 7.27 -4.89 -19.75
C ALA A 61 7.36 -5.99 -20.82
N VAL A 62 7.10 -5.66 -22.09
CA VAL A 62 7.22 -6.62 -23.21
C VAL A 62 8.67 -7.07 -23.37
N ILE A 63 9.63 -6.14 -23.37
CA ILE A 63 11.06 -6.46 -23.46
C ILE A 63 11.47 -7.34 -22.27
N ALA A 64 11.05 -7.00 -21.06
CA ALA A 64 11.35 -7.77 -19.86
C ALA A 64 10.72 -9.17 -19.89
N ALA A 65 9.51 -9.33 -20.43
CA ALA A 65 8.89 -10.63 -20.61
C ALA A 65 9.70 -11.51 -21.59
N VAL A 66 10.10 -10.95 -22.74
CA VAL A 66 10.94 -11.65 -23.71
C VAL A 66 12.29 -12.06 -23.10
N ILE A 67 12.99 -11.13 -22.43
CA ILE A 67 14.26 -11.40 -21.76
C ILE A 67 14.08 -12.47 -20.67
N SER A 68 13.02 -12.39 -19.87
CA SER A 68 12.74 -13.36 -18.81
C SER A 68 12.51 -14.77 -19.37
N ILE A 69 11.74 -14.88 -20.46
CA ILE A 69 11.50 -16.15 -21.15
C ILE A 69 12.81 -16.72 -21.70
N LEU A 70 13.58 -15.92 -22.44
CA LEU A 70 14.86 -16.35 -23.01
C LEU A 70 15.85 -16.78 -21.93
N ALA A 71 15.97 -15.99 -20.86
CA ALA A 71 16.89 -16.28 -19.78
C ALA A 71 16.49 -17.53 -18.99
N LEU A 72 15.19 -17.77 -18.78
CA LEU A 72 14.68 -19.01 -18.18
C LEU A 72 14.95 -20.23 -19.06
N LEU A 73 14.82 -20.11 -20.38
CA LEU A 73 15.09 -21.20 -21.33
C LEU A 73 16.59 -21.54 -21.39
N LEU A 74 17.48 -20.55 -21.25
CA LEU A 74 18.93 -20.74 -21.35
C LEU A 74 19.56 -21.19 -20.02
N SER A 75 19.16 -20.59 -18.91
CA SER A 75 19.79 -20.81 -17.60
C SER A 75 19.05 -21.77 -16.70
N GLY A 76 17.75 -21.99 -16.93
CA GLY A 76 16.87 -22.74 -16.03
C GLY A 76 16.65 -22.08 -14.66
N SER A 77 17.24 -20.90 -14.39
CA SER A 77 17.27 -20.30 -13.05
C SER A 77 16.05 -19.42 -12.76
N ALA A 78 15.39 -19.66 -11.64
CA ALA A 78 14.31 -18.80 -11.15
C ALA A 78 14.80 -17.41 -10.71
N ILE A 79 16.10 -17.25 -10.39
CA ILE A 79 16.71 -15.97 -9.97
C ILE A 79 16.53 -14.89 -11.04
N THR A 80 16.55 -15.29 -12.31
CA THR A 80 16.36 -14.39 -13.45
C THR A 80 15.01 -13.68 -13.43
N ILE A 81 13.95 -14.28 -12.86
CA ILE A 81 12.63 -13.65 -12.69
C ILE A 81 12.71 -12.48 -11.71
N GLY A 82 13.41 -12.65 -10.59
CA GLY A 82 13.59 -11.61 -9.59
C GLY A 82 14.38 -10.43 -10.14
N LEU A 83 15.46 -10.70 -10.89
CA LEU A 83 16.28 -9.67 -11.52
C LEU A 83 15.50 -8.87 -12.57
N THR A 84 14.81 -9.53 -13.49
CA THR A 84 14.04 -8.82 -14.54
C THR A 84 12.90 -8.00 -13.94
N THR A 85 12.19 -8.53 -12.96
CA THR A 85 11.13 -7.79 -12.25
C THR A 85 11.69 -6.55 -11.54
N THR A 86 12.85 -6.67 -10.89
CA THR A 86 13.52 -5.53 -10.22
C THR A 86 13.94 -4.45 -11.22
N VAL A 87 14.45 -4.85 -12.40
CA VAL A 87 14.80 -3.92 -13.47
C VAL A 87 13.55 -3.19 -13.98
N VAL A 88 12.44 -3.90 -14.20
CA VAL A 88 11.17 -3.29 -14.63
C VAL A 88 10.70 -2.25 -13.62
N MET A 89 10.71 -2.58 -12.32
CA MET A 89 10.35 -1.66 -11.24
C MET A 89 11.25 -0.41 -11.20
N THR A 90 12.55 -0.59 -11.40
CA THR A 90 13.51 0.52 -11.41
C THR A 90 13.26 1.45 -12.61
N VAL A 91 13.06 0.88 -13.80
CA VAL A 91 12.78 1.66 -15.02
C VAL A 91 11.44 2.40 -14.90
N ASP A 92 10.42 1.78 -14.33
CA ASP A 92 9.12 2.42 -14.09
C ASP A 92 9.24 3.69 -13.23
N LEU A 93 10.00 3.63 -12.13
CA LEU A 93 10.27 4.80 -11.28
C LEU A 93 10.96 5.93 -12.07
N LEU A 94 11.90 5.61 -12.96
CA LEU A 94 12.57 6.58 -13.81
C LEU A 94 11.60 7.21 -14.83
N LEU A 95 10.71 6.40 -15.43
CA LEU A 95 9.67 6.88 -16.34
C LEU A 95 8.67 7.79 -15.61
N PHE A 96 8.25 7.42 -14.40
CA PHE A 96 7.40 8.25 -13.56
C PHE A 96 8.08 9.58 -13.23
N TYR A 97 9.35 9.55 -12.82
CA TYR A 97 10.13 10.75 -12.54
C TYR A 97 10.29 11.65 -13.77
N ARG A 98 10.48 11.04 -14.95
CA ARG A 98 10.57 11.79 -16.22
C ARG A 98 9.26 12.49 -16.55
N ALA A 99 8.13 11.82 -16.38
CA ALA A 99 6.79 12.38 -16.56
C ALA A 99 6.49 13.50 -15.55
N HIS A 100 6.88 13.31 -14.28
CA HIS A 100 6.82 14.35 -13.25
C HIS A 100 7.57 15.62 -13.69
N ARG A 101 8.82 15.47 -14.19
CA ARG A 101 9.62 16.60 -14.67
C ARG A 101 8.98 17.33 -15.85
N MET A 102 8.32 16.62 -16.77
CA MET A 102 7.62 17.25 -17.90
C MET A 102 6.50 18.17 -17.41
N VAL A 103 5.64 17.66 -16.51
CA VAL A 103 4.51 18.43 -15.99
C VAL A 103 5.00 19.60 -15.12
N ARG A 104 6.01 19.37 -14.27
CA ARG A 104 6.58 20.41 -13.42
C ARG A 104 7.23 21.53 -14.23
N ALA A 105 7.94 21.21 -15.31
CA ALA A 105 8.55 22.22 -16.18
C ALA A 105 7.49 23.08 -16.88
N ALA A 106 6.43 22.47 -17.41
CA ALA A 106 5.32 23.20 -18.02
C ALA A 106 4.58 24.08 -17.02
N LYS A 107 4.35 23.58 -15.79
CA LYS A 107 3.76 24.37 -14.70
C LYS A 107 4.56 25.65 -14.39
N LEU A 108 5.89 25.52 -14.29
CA LEU A 108 6.77 26.64 -13.98
C LEU A 108 6.88 27.63 -15.16
N ALA A 109 7.09 27.12 -16.38
CA ALA A 109 7.21 27.95 -17.58
C ALA A 109 5.91 28.69 -17.93
N GLY A 110 4.76 28.04 -17.72
CA GLY A 110 3.44 28.61 -17.98
C GLY A 110 2.88 29.45 -16.83
N GLY A 111 3.59 29.58 -15.70
CA GLY A 111 3.14 30.39 -14.57
C GLY A 111 1.80 29.94 -13.96
N TRP A 112 1.46 28.64 -14.04
CA TRP A 112 0.12 28.15 -13.68
C TRP A 112 -0.28 28.45 -12.22
N ALA A 113 0.70 28.63 -11.34
CA ALA A 113 0.47 28.96 -9.94
C ALA A 113 -0.07 30.40 -9.75
N ALA A 114 0.12 31.30 -10.72
CA ALA A 114 -0.32 32.70 -10.67
C ALA A 114 -1.71 32.92 -11.30
N GLU A 115 -2.30 31.91 -11.95
CA GLU A 115 -3.58 32.02 -12.65
C GLU A 115 -4.79 32.28 -11.73
N ARG A 116 -4.70 31.88 -10.46
CA ARG A 116 -5.72 32.11 -9.44
C ARG A 116 -5.08 32.61 -8.16
N ARG A 117 -5.87 33.34 -7.36
CA ARG A 117 -5.45 33.70 -6.01
C ARG A 117 -5.16 32.42 -5.22
N GLN A 118 -3.93 32.29 -4.72
CA GLN A 118 -3.55 31.12 -3.95
C GLN A 118 -4.12 31.16 -2.53
N GLY A 119 -4.64 30.03 -2.07
CA GLY A 119 -5.13 29.89 -0.71
C GLY A 119 -5.13 28.45 -0.22
N VAL A 120 -5.45 28.30 1.06
CA VAL A 120 -5.57 27.01 1.74
C VAL A 120 -6.92 26.99 2.43
N THR A 121 -7.72 25.96 2.17
CA THR A 121 -8.96 25.71 2.90
C THR A 121 -8.65 24.90 4.15
N VAL A 122 -9.19 25.36 5.27
CA VAL A 122 -9.15 24.63 6.53
C VAL A 122 -10.57 24.52 7.06
N ASP A 123 -11.05 23.29 7.23
CA ASP A 123 -12.26 23.02 7.99
C ASP A 123 -11.86 22.68 9.44
N THR A 124 -12.12 23.62 10.36
CA THR A 124 -11.77 23.49 11.78
C THR A 124 -12.55 22.39 12.47
N THR A 125 -13.67 21.95 11.89
CA THR A 125 -14.50 20.91 12.49
C THR A 125 -13.85 19.52 12.45
N PHE A 126 -12.79 19.30 11.63
CA PHE A 126 -11.97 18.08 11.76
C PHE A 126 -11.24 17.97 13.11
N ARG A 127 -11.08 19.09 13.84
CA ARG A 127 -10.50 19.11 15.19
C ARG A 127 -11.56 18.91 16.27
N THR A 128 -12.73 19.53 16.14
CA THR A 128 -13.80 19.51 17.14
C THR A 128 -14.73 18.32 17.01
N ASP A 129 -14.98 17.86 15.78
CA ASP A 129 -15.78 16.67 15.43
C ASP A 129 -14.99 15.75 14.47
N PRO A 130 -13.96 15.07 14.98
CA PRO A 130 -13.15 14.17 14.17
C PRO A 130 -13.94 12.94 13.74
N VAL A 131 -13.58 12.39 12.57
CA VAL A 131 -14.10 11.10 12.12
C VAL A 131 -13.72 10.02 13.14
N ARG A 132 -14.73 9.33 13.67
CA ARG A 132 -14.56 8.29 14.69
C ARG A 132 -14.16 6.96 14.05
N VAL A 133 -13.41 6.16 14.81
CA VAL A 133 -13.08 4.78 14.43
C VAL A 133 -14.37 3.97 14.35
N PRO A 134 -14.64 3.26 13.24
CA PRO A 134 -15.86 2.50 13.09
C PRO A 134 -15.66 1.10 13.69
N TRP A 135 -15.61 1.03 15.04
CA TRP A 135 -15.24 -0.14 15.85
C TRP A 135 -15.97 -1.44 15.51
N LEU A 136 -17.20 -1.37 15.00
CA LEU A 136 -17.95 -2.57 14.59
C LEU A 136 -17.20 -3.37 13.52
N TRP A 137 -16.41 -2.72 12.67
CA TRP A 137 -15.64 -3.39 11.61
C TRP A 137 -14.33 -4.00 12.08
N SER A 138 -13.90 -3.77 13.33
CA SER A 138 -12.79 -4.51 13.93
C SER A 138 -13.21 -5.85 14.53
N LEU A 139 -14.52 -6.07 14.74
CA LEU A 139 -15.05 -7.30 15.34
C LEU A 139 -14.69 -8.56 14.55
N PRO A 140 -14.76 -8.62 13.20
CA PRO A 140 -14.38 -9.82 12.47
C PRO A 140 -12.90 -10.20 12.66
N ALA A 141 -11.99 -9.21 12.67
CA ALA A 141 -10.56 -9.45 12.90
C ALA A 141 -10.31 -10.01 14.30
N LEU A 142 -10.99 -9.46 15.31
CA LEU A 142 -10.91 -9.92 16.70
C LEU A 142 -11.52 -11.32 16.86
N ALA A 143 -12.67 -11.59 16.25
CA ALA A 143 -13.33 -12.89 16.32
C ALA A 143 -12.44 -14.00 15.73
N VAL A 144 -11.84 -13.75 14.56
CA VAL A 144 -10.90 -14.70 13.94
C VAL A 144 -9.66 -14.90 14.82
N LEU A 145 -9.12 -13.84 15.42
CA LEU A 145 -7.97 -13.93 16.32
C LEU A 145 -8.30 -14.80 17.55
N LEU A 146 -9.43 -14.56 18.21
CA LEU A 146 -9.87 -15.34 19.37
C LEU A 146 -10.15 -16.80 19.01
N LEU A 147 -10.76 -17.04 17.84
CA LEU A 147 -10.98 -18.38 17.31
C LEU A 147 -9.66 -19.12 17.08
N THR A 148 -8.70 -18.45 16.43
CA THR A 148 -7.37 -19.02 16.15
C THR A 148 -6.66 -19.37 17.46
N ALA A 149 -6.64 -18.44 18.43
CA ALA A 149 -6.05 -18.67 19.75
C ALA A 149 -6.74 -19.82 20.50
N GLY A 150 -8.07 -19.89 20.46
CA GLY A 150 -8.83 -20.95 21.11
C GLY A 150 -8.55 -22.33 20.54
N ILE A 151 -8.47 -22.46 19.20
CA ILE A 151 -8.14 -23.74 18.56
C ILE A 151 -6.67 -24.12 18.85
N GLY A 152 -5.74 -23.17 18.74
CA GLY A 152 -4.33 -23.41 19.05
C GLY A 152 -4.12 -23.90 20.48
N TRP A 153 -4.81 -23.26 21.44
CA TRP A 153 -4.80 -23.69 22.84
C TRP A 153 -5.37 -25.10 23.03
N ALA A 154 -6.54 -25.39 22.45
CA ALA A 154 -7.18 -26.70 22.60
C ALA A 154 -6.38 -27.85 21.96
N ARG A 155 -5.49 -27.55 21.00
CA ARG A 155 -4.67 -28.55 20.31
C ARG A 155 -3.25 -28.66 20.84
N TYR A 156 -2.80 -27.70 21.65
CA TYR A 156 -1.39 -27.56 22.03
C TYR A 156 -0.80 -28.84 22.63
N ASP A 157 -1.49 -29.47 23.59
CA ASP A 157 -1.03 -30.69 24.26
C ASP A 157 -0.93 -31.91 23.34
N GLY A 158 -1.66 -31.91 22.22
CA GLY A 158 -1.70 -32.98 21.24
C GLY A 158 -0.87 -32.71 19.99
N LEU A 159 -0.08 -31.64 19.97
CA LEU A 159 0.79 -31.33 18.83
C LEU A 159 1.98 -32.29 18.76
N PRO A 160 2.44 -32.63 17.54
CA PRO A 160 3.67 -33.41 17.36
C PRO A 160 4.88 -32.67 17.95
N ALA A 161 5.97 -33.41 18.22
CA ALA A 161 7.22 -32.83 18.75
C ALA A 161 7.91 -31.83 17.80
N THR A 162 7.57 -31.88 16.51
CA THR A 162 8.03 -30.91 15.50
C THR A 162 6.85 -30.43 14.67
N LEU A 163 6.86 -29.18 14.22
CA LEU A 163 5.87 -28.58 13.32
C LEU A 163 6.51 -28.21 11.97
N PRO A 164 5.73 -28.13 10.88
CA PRO A 164 6.20 -27.52 9.63
C PRO A 164 6.68 -26.08 9.85
N LEU A 165 7.77 -25.69 9.17
CA LEU A 165 8.28 -24.32 9.23
C LEU A 165 7.22 -23.33 8.71
N SER A 166 6.92 -22.31 9.50
CA SER A 166 6.01 -21.25 9.10
C SER A 166 6.69 -20.20 8.22
N LEU A 167 6.01 -19.82 7.14
CA LEU A 167 6.42 -18.76 6.21
C LEU A 167 5.44 -17.59 6.22
N GLY A 168 4.71 -17.39 7.33
CA GLY A 168 3.67 -16.37 7.46
C GLY A 168 2.32 -16.86 6.91
N TYR A 169 2.08 -16.64 5.62
CA TYR A 169 0.86 -17.10 4.92
C TYR A 169 1.01 -18.49 4.28
N GLY A 170 2.11 -19.18 4.55
CA GLY A 170 2.36 -20.53 4.06
C GLY A 170 3.13 -21.34 5.10
N THR A 171 3.33 -22.61 4.80
CA THR A 171 4.15 -23.54 5.59
C THR A 171 5.05 -24.32 4.64
N ALA A 172 6.26 -24.68 5.04
CA ALA A 172 7.14 -25.58 4.29
C ALA A 172 7.08 -26.99 4.91
N PRO A 173 6.29 -27.95 4.39
CA PRO A 173 6.12 -29.26 5.03
C PRO A 173 7.41 -30.10 5.07
N SER A 174 8.35 -29.85 4.16
CA SER A 174 9.64 -30.53 4.08
C SER A 174 10.65 -30.06 5.12
N GLN A 175 10.42 -28.90 5.74
CA GLN A 175 11.27 -28.34 6.79
C GLN A 175 10.46 -28.33 8.09
N ARG A 176 11.04 -28.87 9.16
CA ARG A 176 10.35 -28.96 10.44
C ARG A 176 11.20 -28.37 11.54
N GLU A 177 10.53 -27.67 12.45
CA GLU A 177 11.13 -27.01 13.61
C GLU A 177 10.55 -27.59 14.91
N PRO A 178 11.30 -27.60 16.02
CA PRO A 178 10.80 -28.07 17.30
C PRO A 178 9.54 -27.33 17.74
N THR A 179 8.58 -28.07 18.30
CA THR A 179 7.36 -27.48 18.83
C THR A 179 7.65 -26.75 20.12
N THR A 180 7.47 -25.43 20.09
CA THR A 180 7.54 -24.54 21.24
C THR A 180 6.23 -23.75 21.31
N VAL A 181 5.98 -23.07 22.44
CA VAL A 181 4.85 -22.12 22.53
C VAL A 181 4.96 -21.08 21.41
N LEU A 182 6.18 -20.62 21.11
CA LEU A 182 6.40 -19.60 20.09
C LEU A 182 6.06 -20.13 18.69
N SER A 183 6.63 -21.26 18.26
CA SER A 183 6.39 -21.84 16.93
C SER A 183 4.92 -22.28 16.75
N ALA A 184 4.30 -22.86 17.78
CA ALA A 184 2.89 -23.29 17.71
C ALA A 184 1.89 -22.11 17.60
N PHE A 185 2.20 -20.96 18.20
CA PHE A 185 1.32 -19.79 18.23
C PHE A 185 1.74 -18.65 17.28
N GLN A 186 2.69 -18.87 16.37
CA GLN A 186 3.09 -17.88 15.36
C GLN A 186 1.90 -17.26 14.58
N PRO A 187 0.89 -18.01 14.10
CA PRO A 187 -0.27 -17.42 13.44
C PRO A 187 -1.01 -16.41 14.34
N VAL A 188 -1.15 -16.71 15.63
CA VAL A 188 -1.80 -15.84 16.61
C VAL A 188 -0.95 -14.59 16.87
N ILE A 189 0.37 -14.74 16.99
CA ILE A 189 1.29 -13.60 17.17
C ILE A 189 1.23 -12.66 15.97
N TYR A 190 1.23 -13.20 14.75
CA TYR A 190 1.07 -12.41 13.53
C TYR A 190 -0.30 -11.72 13.46
N GLN A 191 -1.37 -12.40 13.86
CA GLN A 191 -2.71 -11.80 13.93
C GLN A 191 -2.77 -10.64 14.93
N ILE A 192 -2.15 -10.79 16.11
CA ILE A 192 -2.06 -9.71 17.11
C ILE A 192 -1.30 -8.52 16.51
N ALA A 193 -0.12 -8.77 15.94
CA ALA A 193 0.70 -7.74 15.33
C ALA A 193 -0.04 -6.98 14.22
N ILE A 194 -0.68 -7.70 13.28
CA ILE A 194 -1.45 -7.11 12.19
C ILE A 194 -2.61 -6.27 12.73
N THR A 195 -3.36 -6.81 13.69
CA THR A 195 -4.52 -6.12 14.27
C THR A 195 -4.09 -4.81 14.95
N LEU A 196 -2.99 -4.83 15.72
CA LEU A 196 -2.43 -3.64 16.37
C LEU A 196 -1.89 -2.63 15.36
N ILE A 197 -1.12 -3.07 14.36
CA ILE A 197 -0.55 -2.18 13.33
C ILE A 197 -1.67 -1.50 12.55
N VAL A 198 -2.68 -2.26 12.12
CA VAL A 198 -3.84 -1.70 11.40
C VAL A 198 -4.59 -0.72 12.29
N LEU A 199 -4.84 -1.05 13.55
CA LEU A 199 -5.55 -0.17 14.47
C LEU A 199 -4.79 1.16 14.69
N VAL A 200 -3.49 1.08 14.97
CA VAL A 200 -2.64 2.27 15.13
C VAL A 200 -2.62 3.10 13.85
N THR A 201 -2.55 2.45 12.69
CA THR A 201 -2.59 3.12 11.38
C THR A 201 -3.92 3.85 11.18
N VAL A 202 -5.06 3.20 11.47
CA VAL A 202 -6.39 3.83 11.38
C VAL A 202 -6.48 5.03 12.32
N LEU A 203 -6.04 4.89 13.57
CA LEU A 203 -6.01 5.98 14.54
C LEU A 203 -5.17 7.16 14.05
N ALA A 204 -4.02 6.90 13.44
CA ALA A 204 -3.13 7.93 12.91
C ALA A 204 -3.70 8.60 11.66
N VAL A 205 -4.24 7.83 10.71
CA VAL A 205 -4.85 8.31 9.46
C VAL A 205 -6.07 9.19 9.73
N LEU A 206 -6.94 8.81 10.67
CA LEU A 206 -8.11 9.62 11.06
C LEU A 206 -7.74 10.97 11.70
N ARG A 207 -6.48 11.14 12.12
CA ARG A 207 -5.92 12.38 12.67
C ARG A 207 -4.97 13.09 11.71
N ALA A 208 -4.74 12.54 10.52
CA ALA A 208 -3.88 13.14 9.52
C ALA A 208 -4.45 14.47 9.02
N ARG A 209 -3.57 15.37 8.56
CA ARG A 209 -3.99 16.66 8.03
C ARG A 209 -4.85 16.45 6.76
N PRO A 210 -6.09 17.00 6.70
CA PRO A 210 -6.92 16.95 5.51
C PRO A 210 -6.29 17.65 4.30
N ASP A 211 -6.41 17.06 3.11
CA ASP A 211 -6.06 17.71 1.84
C ASP A 211 -7.33 18.19 1.12
N LEU A 212 -7.78 19.40 1.46
CA LEU A 212 -9.01 20.00 0.95
C LEU A 212 -8.77 20.83 -0.31
N ASP A 213 -9.79 20.88 -1.17
CA ASP A 213 -9.74 21.69 -2.38
C ASP A 213 -10.04 23.15 -2.05
N ALA A 214 -9.12 24.05 -2.43
CA ALA A 214 -9.30 25.47 -2.22
C ALA A 214 -10.46 26.04 -3.05
N ALA A 215 -10.68 25.50 -4.25
CA ALA A 215 -11.74 25.95 -5.16
C ALA A 215 -13.13 25.49 -4.71
N ARG A 216 -13.20 24.34 -4.01
CA ARG A 216 -14.44 23.68 -3.57
C ARG A 216 -14.39 23.29 -2.09
N PRO A 217 -14.34 24.27 -1.17
CA PRO A 217 -14.08 24.02 0.23
C PRO A 217 -15.10 23.10 0.91
N GLN A 218 -16.40 23.38 0.78
CA GLN A 218 -17.46 22.63 1.47
C GLN A 218 -17.58 21.21 0.90
N GLY A 219 -17.62 21.10 -0.43
CA GLY A 219 -17.78 19.80 -1.06
C GLY A 219 -16.56 18.89 -0.90
N SER A 220 -15.35 19.45 -0.92
CA SER A 220 -14.14 18.68 -0.65
C SER A 220 -14.07 18.20 0.80
N ALA A 221 -14.45 19.02 1.78
CA ALA A 221 -14.49 18.63 3.19
C ALA A 221 -15.45 17.47 3.45
N ARG A 222 -16.67 17.51 2.88
CA ARG A 222 -17.64 16.41 3.00
C ARG A 222 -17.12 15.13 2.35
N ARG A 223 -16.67 15.17 1.09
CA ARG A 223 -16.14 13.98 0.39
C ARG A 223 -14.96 13.38 1.14
N TYR A 224 -14.09 14.24 1.69
CA TYR A 224 -12.94 13.81 2.47
C TYR A 224 -13.34 13.08 3.76
N ARG A 225 -14.39 13.51 4.47
CA ARG A 225 -14.95 12.77 5.61
C ARG A 225 -15.45 11.38 5.24
N THR A 226 -16.22 11.28 4.15
CA THR A 226 -16.72 9.99 3.65
C THR A 226 -15.56 9.07 3.26
N TYR A 227 -14.55 9.62 2.58
CA TYR A 227 -13.32 8.94 2.24
C TYR A 227 -12.60 8.40 3.49
N LEU A 228 -12.40 9.22 4.53
CA LEU A 228 -11.75 8.80 5.78
C LEU A 228 -12.49 7.67 6.51
N ARG A 229 -13.83 7.76 6.61
CA ARG A 229 -14.66 6.69 7.18
C ARG A 229 -14.46 5.38 6.41
N GLY A 230 -14.47 5.50 5.09
CA GLY A 230 -14.26 4.38 4.18
C GLY A 230 -12.89 3.73 4.31
N VAL A 231 -11.82 4.53 4.31
CA VAL A 231 -10.44 4.04 4.53
C VAL A 231 -10.35 3.32 5.88
N ALA A 232 -10.87 3.91 6.96
CA ALA A 232 -10.86 3.27 8.28
C ALA A 232 -11.58 1.91 8.26
N THR A 233 -12.79 1.85 7.68
CA THR A 233 -13.53 0.59 7.52
C THR A 233 -12.77 -0.43 6.68
N MET A 234 -12.24 -0.03 5.51
CA MET A 234 -11.52 -0.93 4.60
C MET A 234 -10.23 -1.45 5.24
N SER A 235 -9.50 -0.61 5.98
CA SER A 235 -8.31 -1.03 6.73
C SER A 235 -8.65 -2.05 7.83
N LEU A 236 -9.71 -1.83 8.61
CA LEU A 236 -10.16 -2.78 9.63
C LEU A 236 -10.62 -4.12 9.01
N LEU A 237 -11.32 -4.07 7.87
CA LEU A 237 -11.67 -5.27 7.11
C LEU A 237 -10.43 -5.97 6.53
N SER A 238 -9.38 -5.21 6.20
CA SER A 238 -8.10 -5.79 5.75
C SER A 238 -7.46 -6.61 6.86
N ALA A 239 -7.49 -6.14 8.11
CA ALA A 239 -7.04 -6.96 9.25
C ALA A 239 -7.85 -8.25 9.37
N ALA A 240 -9.17 -8.23 9.11
CA ALA A 240 -9.98 -9.44 9.14
C ALA A 240 -9.58 -10.43 8.04
N CYS A 241 -9.39 -9.98 6.80
CA CYS A 241 -8.94 -10.84 5.71
C CYS A 241 -7.54 -11.43 5.96
N LEU A 242 -6.59 -10.60 6.41
CA LEU A 242 -5.25 -11.02 6.76
C LEU A 242 -5.27 -12.05 7.90
N ASN A 243 -6.06 -11.81 8.96
CA ASN A 243 -6.22 -12.74 10.06
C ASN A 243 -6.88 -14.04 9.62
N LEU A 244 -7.87 -13.99 8.72
CA LEU A 244 -8.55 -15.17 8.21
C LEU A 244 -7.60 -16.06 7.39
N SER A 245 -6.74 -15.45 6.57
CA SER A 245 -5.68 -16.20 5.89
C SER A 245 -4.72 -16.86 6.89
N LEU A 246 -4.28 -16.14 7.92
CA LEU A 246 -3.43 -16.70 8.99
C LEU A 246 -4.13 -17.80 9.80
N PHE A 247 -5.45 -17.71 9.99
CA PHE A 247 -6.22 -18.76 10.63
C PHE A 247 -6.13 -20.06 9.84
N PHE A 248 -6.34 -20.01 8.52
CA PHE A 248 -6.21 -21.20 7.67
C PHE A 248 -4.76 -21.71 7.61
N THR A 249 -3.77 -20.82 7.61
CA THR A 249 -2.37 -21.22 7.76
C THR A 249 -2.13 -21.92 9.11
N GLY A 250 -2.74 -21.45 10.20
CA GLY A 250 -2.68 -22.09 11.51
C GLY A 250 -3.28 -23.50 11.53
N LEU A 251 -4.42 -23.72 10.86
CA LEU A 251 -4.98 -25.07 10.72
C LEU A 251 -4.02 -26.02 10.00
N ARG A 252 -3.27 -25.53 9.01
CA ARG A 252 -2.27 -26.32 8.30
C ARG A 252 -1.02 -26.56 9.14
N LEU A 253 -0.56 -25.55 9.86
CA LEU A 253 0.56 -25.64 10.80
C LEU A 253 0.31 -26.72 11.86
N TRP A 254 -0.89 -26.75 12.44
CA TRP A 254 -1.30 -27.75 13.43
C TRP A 254 -1.72 -29.09 12.81
N GLU A 255 -1.46 -29.30 11.52
CA GLU A 255 -1.74 -30.53 10.76
C GLU A 255 -3.21 -31.00 10.85
N ILE A 256 -4.14 -30.06 11.08
CA ILE A 256 -5.59 -30.31 11.05
C ILE A 256 -6.04 -30.49 9.59
N VAL A 257 -5.40 -29.77 8.67
CA VAL A 257 -5.67 -29.84 7.24
C VAL A 257 -4.44 -30.30 6.46
N THR A 258 -4.67 -31.07 5.40
CA THR A 258 -3.58 -31.61 4.58
C THR A 258 -2.99 -30.56 3.64
N PRO A 259 -1.71 -30.71 3.22
CA PRO A 259 -1.07 -29.83 2.25
C PRO A 259 -1.60 -30.12 0.83
N ALA A 260 -2.83 -29.70 0.55
CA ALA A 260 -3.49 -29.85 -0.75
C ALA A 260 -3.72 -28.49 -1.41
N ILE A 261 -3.77 -28.46 -2.75
CA ILE A 261 -3.99 -27.24 -3.55
C ILE A 261 -5.26 -26.49 -3.11
N VAL A 262 -6.31 -27.22 -2.73
CA VAL A 262 -7.56 -26.61 -2.23
C VAL A 262 -7.31 -25.71 -1.01
N TRP A 263 -6.42 -26.12 -0.10
CA TRP A 263 -6.10 -25.33 1.09
C TRP A 263 -5.22 -24.12 0.77
N GLU A 264 -4.36 -24.20 -0.25
CA GLU A 264 -3.67 -23.02 -0.77
C GLU A 264 -4.69 -21.98 -1.27
N VAL A 265 -5.67 -22.40 -2.07
CA VAL A 265 -6.72 -21.51 -2.56
C VAL A 265 -7.51 -20.90 -1.40
N VAL A 266 -7.86 -21.68 -0.38
CA VAL A 266 -8.59 -21.20 0.81
C VAL A 266 -7.76 -20.18 1.61
N ILE A 267 -6.46 -20.40 1.77
CA ILE A 267 -5.56 -19.47 2.47
C ILE A 267 -5.45 -18.14 1.70
N PHE A 268 -5.30 -18.17 0.38
CA PHE A 268 -5.11 -16.97 -0.43
C PHE A 268 -6.42 -16.26 -0.85
N ALA A 269 -7.56 -16.94 -0.82
CA ALA A 269 -8.85 -16.37 -1.22
C ALA A 269 -9.21 -15.07 -0.46
N PRO A 270 -9.06 -14.96 0.88
CA PRO A 270 -9.30 -13.71 1.60
C PRO A 270 -8.38 -12.56 1.13
N LEU A 271 -7.13 -12.85 0.73
CA LEU A 271 -6.20 -11.85 0.23
C LEU A 271 -6.60 -11.35 -1.17
N ILE A 272 -7.11 -12.24 -2.02
CA ILE A 272 -7.64 -11.87 -3.34
C ILE A 272 -8.88 -10.98 -3.19
N VAL A 273 -9.80 -11.34 -2.27
CA VAL A 273 -10.98 -10.53 -1.95
C VAL A 273 -10.57 -9.15 -1.42
N LEU A 274 -9.58 -9.10 -0.54
CA LEU A 274 -9.00 -7.86 -0.02
C LEU A 274 -8.46 -6.97 -1.16
N LEU A 275 -7.65 -7.52 -2.06
CA LEU A 275 -7.08 -6.79 -3.19
C LEU A 275 -8.19 -6.24 -4.11
N GLY A 276 -9.17 -7.08 -4.45
CA GLY A 276 -10.32 -6.68 -5.25
C GLY A 276 -11.16 -5.59 -4.58
N GLY A 277 -11.36 -5.69 -3.26
CA GLY A 277 -12.07 -4.69 -2.46
C GLY A 277 -11.41 -3.32 -2.52
N TRP A 278 -10.09 -3.24 -2.31
CA TRP A 278 -9.34 -1.98 -2.42
C TRP A 278 -9.32 -1.43 -3.85
N LEU A 279 -9.22 -2.29 -4.86
CA LEU A 279 -9.28 -1.87 -6.26
C LEU A 279 -10.66 -1.24 -6.58
N ILE A 280 -11.75 -1.91 -6.19
CA ILE A 280 -13.11 -1.39 -6.38
C ILE A 280 -13.30 -0.07 -5.62
N TRP A 281 -12.79 0.00 -4.39
CA TRP A 281 -12.82 1.21 -3.57
C TRP A 281 -12.12 2.37 -4.27
N GLU A 282 -10.90 2.16 -4.76
CA GLU A 282 -10.14 3.19 -5.46
C GLU A 282 -10.82 3.61 -6.78
N ILE A 283 -11.46 2.67 -7.49
CA ILE A 283 -12.21 2.98 -8.70
C ILE A 283 -13.44 3.85 -8.41
N LYS A 284 -14.18 3.56 -7.33
CA LYS A 284 -15.45 4.22 -7.00
C LYS A 284 -15.28 5.51 -6.18
N VAL A 285 -14.32 5.56 -5.27
CA VAL A 285 -14.14 6.66 -4.31
C VAL A 285 -12.94 7.51 -4.69
N GLY A 286 -11.84 6.85 -5.06
CA GLY A 286 -10.57 7.46 -5.42
C GLY A 286 -9.90 8.22 -4.29
N GLN A 287 -8.66 8.67 -4.55
CA GLN A 287 -7.89 9.52 -3.64
C GLN A 287 -8.69 10.72 -3.11
N ALA A 288 -8.71 10.88 -1.78
CA ALA A 288 -9.42 11.94 -1.07
C ALA A 288 -10.91 12.07 -1.41
N GLY A 289 -11.53 11.01 -1.94
CA GLY A 289 -12.95 11.00 -2.32
C GLY A 289 -13.25 11.76 -3.61
N HIS A 290 -12.27 12.00 -4.48
CA HIS A 290 -12.47 12.82 -5.69
C HIS A 290 -13.46 12.22 -6.70
N ARG A 291 -13.79 10.92 -6.61
CA ARG A 291 -14.77 10.24 -7.47
C ARG A 291 -16.15 10.11 -6.84
N LEU A 292 -16.30 10.53 -5.58
CA LEU A 292 -17.61 10.59 -4.94
C LEU A 292 -18.48 11.64 -5.65
N PRO A 293 -19.78 11.36 -5.85
CA PRO A 293 -20.67 12.29 -6.51
C PRO A 293 -20.77 13.61 -5.74
N ALA A 294 -20.92 14.69 -6.50
CA ALA A 294 -21.30 15.98 -5.97
C ALA A 294 -22.74 15.92 -5.44
N LEU A 295 -23.02 16.65 -4.36
CA LEU A 295 -24.42 16.88 -3.95
C LEU A 295 -24.94 18.14 -4.65
N PRO A 296 -26.27 18.34 -4.73
CA PRO A 296 -26.85 19.54 -5.30
C PRO A 296 -26.21 20.82 -4.71
N GLY A 297 -25.79 21.72 -5.59
CA GLY A 297 -25.11 22.97 -5.23
C GLY A 297 -23.58 22.91 -5.20
N GLU A 298 -22.96 21.74 -5.02
CA GLU A 298 -21.48 21.65 -4.96
C GLU A 298 -20.80 21.77 -6.31
N GLU A 299 -21.53 21.48 -7.40
CA GLU A 299 -21.01 21.62 -8.76
C GLU A 299 -20.77 23.08 -9.13
N LEU A 300 -21.56 23.97 -8.52
CA LEU A 300 -21.48 25.42 -8.68
C LEU A 300 -20.46 26.07 -7.74
N GLU A 301 -19.86 25.30 -6.82
CA GLU A 301 -18.87 25.81 -5.89
C GLU A 301 -17.58 26.18 -6.64
N ASP A 302 -17.25 27.47 -6.62
CA ASP A 302 -15.98 28.03 -7.07
C ASP A 302 -15.64 29.24 -6.19
N SER A 303 -14.75 29.04 -5.23
CA SER A 303 -14.29 30.13 -4.35
C SER A 303 -13.41 31.17 -5.09
N GLY A 304 -13.04 30.92 -6.34
CA GLY A 304 -12.06 31.71 -7.09
C GLY A 304 -10.61 31.49 -6.61
N VAL A 305 -10.40 30.66 -5.59
CA VAL A 305 -9.09 30.42 -4.96
C VAL A 305 -8.48 29.14 -5.52
N GLY A 306 -7.24 29.24 -5.99
CA GLY A 306 -6.43 28.11 -6.43
C GLY A 306 -5.66 27.45 -5.27
N PRO A 307 -5.22 26.20 -5.45
CA PRO A 307 -4.37 25.54 -4.47
C PRO A 307 -3.08 26.32 -4.26
N ARG A 308 -2.72 26.57 -3.00
CA ARG A 308 -1.42 27.15 -2.65
C ARG A 308 -0.27 26.29 -3.17
N GLU A 309 0.76 26.94 -3.71
CA GLU A 309 1.95 26.26 -4.17
C GLU A 309 2.80 25.75 -2.99
N ASP A 310 2.88 24.44 -2.85
CA ASP A 310 3.65 23.74 -1.83
C ASP A 310 4.72 22.80 -2.40
N ASP A 311 4.92 22.79 -3.72
CA ASP A 311 5.82 21.88 -4.44
C ASP A 311 7.28 21.94 -3.97
N ARG A 312 7.73 23.07 -3.41
CA ARG A 312 9.08 23.21 -2.81
C ARG A 312 9.37 22.26 -1.65
N HIS A 313 8.33 21.71 -1.02
CA HIS A 313 8.46 20.78 0.11
C HIS A 313 8.36 19.30 -0.31
N TRP A 314 8.15 19.04 -1.61
CA TRP A 314 7.95 17.71 -2.16
C TRP A 314 9.15 17.31 -3.03
N PHE A 315 9.80 16.21 -2.65
CA PHE A 315 11.00 15.67 -3.28
C PHE A 315 10.71 14.31 -3.93
N LEU A 316 11.62 13.85 -4.80
CA LEU A 316 11.53 12.54 -5.47
C LEU A 316 10.16 12.32 -6.16
N ALA A 317 9.78 13.23 -7.05
CA ALA A 317 8.49 13.22 -7.75
C ALA A 317 7.25 13.19 -6.84
N GLY A 318 7.34 13.74 -5.62
CA GLY A 318 6.24 13.79 -4.67
C GLY A 318 6.19 12.60 -3.70
N ALA A 319 7.26 11.80 -3.61
CA ALA A 319 7.33 10.66 -2.70
C ALA A 319 7.63 11.11 -1.26
N VAL A 320 8.47 12.14 -1.13
CA VAL A 320 9.01 12.57 0.16
C VAL A 320 8.56 13.99 0.46
N TYR A 321 7.96 14.19 1.63
CA TYR A 321 7.54 15.50 2.11
C TYR A 321 8.43 15.97 3.26
N VAL A 322 8.96 17.18 3.15
CA VAL A 322 9.80 17.80 4.19
C VAL A 322 9.37 19.25 4.39
N ASN A 323 8.70 19.52 5.51
CA ASN A 323 8.36 20.89 5.91
C ASN A 323 8.41 21.06 7.43
N ARG A 324 9.48 21.69 7.93
CA ARG A 324 9.66 21.97 9.37
C ARG A 324 8.64 22.95 9.94
N ARG A 325 7.99 23.73 9.08
CA ARG A 325 6.96 24.71 9.49
C ARG A 325 5.55 24.12 9.49
N ASP A 326 5.38 22.90 8.99
CA ASP A 326 4.11 22.18 9.04
C ASP A 326 4.09 21.28 10.30
N PRO A 327 3.23 21.55 11.29
CA PRO A 327 3.15 20.74 12.51
C PRO A 327 2.50 19.37 12.27
N ALA A 328 1.95 19.10 11.07
CA ALA A 328 1.38 17.79 10.78
C ALA A 328 2.48 16.72 10.67
N LEU A 329 2.33 15.64 11.45
CA LEU A 329 3.16 14.44 11.33
C LEU A 329 2.82 13.65 10.07
N LEU A 330 1.54 13.51 9.75
CA LEU A 330 1.03 12.77 8.59
C LEU A 330 0.34 13.71 7.61
N VAL A 331 0.72 13.60 6.34
CA VAL A 331 0.13 14.32 5.21
C VAL A 331 -0.25 13.33 4.10
N HIS A 332 -1.21 13.69 3.26
CA HIS A 332 -1.54 12.86 2.10
C HIS A 332 -0.35 12.80 1.16
N ALA A 333 0.05 11.58 0.78
CA ALA A 333 1.11 11.41 -0.20
C ALA A 333 0.58 11.82 -1.58
N ARG A 334 1.49 12.29 -2.43
CA ARG A 334 1.20 12.62 -3.83
C ARG A 334 1.43 11.45 -4.78
N LEU A 335 2.14 10.43 -4.29
CA LEU A 335 2.47 9.20 -4.98
C LEU A 335 1.66 8.06 -4.38
N GLY A 336 0.98 7.30 -5.23
CA GLY A 336 0.16 6.18 -4.80
C GLY A 336 -1.25 6.57 -4.36
N SER A 337 -2.20 5.72 -4.71
CA SER A 337 -3.60 5.86 -4.34
C SER A 337 -3.86 5.57 -2.88
N SER A 338 -4.63 6.45 -2.22
CA SER A 338 -5.06 6.32 -0.83
C SER A 338 -3.94 6.16 0.21
N SER A 339 -2.87 6.96 0.08
CA SER A 339 -1.69 6.84 0.95
C SER A 339 -1.35 8.13 1.71
N TRP A 340 -0.72 7.95 2.88
CA TRP A 340 -0.18 9.01 3.73
C TRP A 340 1.33 8.86 3.83
N THR A 341 2.02 9.98 3.97
CA THR A 341 3.47 10.01 4.20
C THR A 341 3.78 10.81 5.45
N LEU A 342 4.92 10.48 6.08
CA LEU A 342 5.45 11.23 7.21
C LEU A 342 6.05 12.55 6.72
N ASN A 343 5.79 13.62 7.46
CA ASN A 343 6.53 14.86 7.29
C ASN A 343 7.92 14.70 7.93
N LEU A 344 8.96 14.52 7.11
CA LEU A 344 10.34 14.40 7.62
C LEU A 344 10.91 15.74 8.12
N GLY A 345 10.15 16.83 8.04
CA GLY A 345 10.43 18.07 8.77
C GLY A 345 10.04 17.99 10.25
N HIS A 346 9.23 17.00 10.65
CA HIS A 346 8.72 16.84 12.01
C HIS A 346 9.65 15.96 12.86
N PRO A 347 10.04 16.36 14.09
CA PRO A 347 11.00 15.60 14.91
C PRO A 347 10.49 14.20 15.27
N ILE A 348 9.18 14.05 15.55
CA ILE A 348 8.57 12.73 15.82
C ILE A 348 8.74 11.76 14.64
N ALA A 349 8.78 12.24 13.39
CA ALA A 349 9.00 11.34 12.25
C ALA A 349 10.37 10.66 12.35
N TRP A 350 11.42 11.40 12.73
CA TRP A 350 12.76 10.86 12.93
C TRP A 350 12.85 9.95 14.16
N LEU A 351 12.12 10.26 15.23
CA LEU A 351 12.02 9.37 16.38
C LEU A 351 11.42 8.01 15.97
N LEU A 352 10.31 8.02 15.23
CA LEU A 352 9.66 6.80 14.74
C LEU A 352 10.57 6.00 13.81
N LEU A 353 11.24 6.67 12.87
CA LEU A 353 12.21 6.03 11.97
C LEU A 353 13.42 5.48 12.73
N GLY A 354 13.90 6.19 13.75
CA GLY A 354 15.00 5.74 14.61
C GLY A 354 14.63 4.51 15.44
N VAL A 355 13.45 4.51 16.05
CA VAL A 355 12.92 3.33 16.78
C VAL A 355 12.79 2.13 15.84
N LEU A 356 12.24 2.34 14.64
CA LEU A 356 12.14 1.29 13.63
C LEU A 356 13.53 0.78 13.22
N ALA A 357 14.49 1.66 12.96
CA ALA A 357 15.85 1.30 12.59
C ALA A 357 16.55 0.50 13.70
N VAL A 358 16.44 0.93 14.96
CA VAL A 358 16.99 0.21 16.11
C VAL A 358 16.33 -1.16 16.26
N ALA A 359 14.99 -1.25 16.14
CA ALA A 359 14.29 -2.53 16.20
C ALA A 359 14.77 -3.50 15.11
N LEU A 360 14.95 -3.02 13.88
CA LEU A 360 15.48 -3.83 12.78
C LEU A 360 16.94 -4.24 12.99
N ILE A 361 17.79 -3.35 13.53
CA ILE A 361 19.19 -3.67 13.85
C ILE A 361 19.26 -4.71 14.97
N VAL A 362 18.46 -4.55 16.03
CA VAL A 362 18.39 -5.53 17.13
C VAL A 362 17.91 -6.88 16.59
N PHE A 363 16.85 -6.89 15.78
CA PHE A 363 16.37 -8.10 15.14
C PHE A 363 17.44 -8.76 14.27
N ALA A 364 18.14 -7.99 13.43
CA ALA A 364 19.24 -8.49 12.60
C ALA A 364 20.41 -9.00 13.45
N GLY A 365 20.72 -8.36 14.58
CA GLY A 365 21.77 -8.80 15.50
C GLY A 365 21.42 -10.10 16.23
N LEU A 366 20.16 -10.24 16.68
CA LEU A 366 19.65 -11.48 17.26
C LEU A 366 19.65 -12.62 16.23
N ALA A 367 19.32 -12.30 14.99
CA ALA A 367 19.36 -13.23 13.88
C ALA A 367 20.79 -13.70 13.54
N LEU A 368 21.78 -12.79 13.57
CA LEU A 368 23.18 -13.13 13.34
C LEU A 368 23.84 -13.86 14.52
N ALA A 369 23.26 -13.77 15.71
CA ALA A 369 23.73 -14.45 16.91
C ALA A 369 23.12 -15.85 17.10
N ASP A 370 22.43 -16.39 16.08
CA ASP A 370 21.65 -17.64 16.12
C ASP A 370 20.64 -17.70 17.28
N VAL A 371 20.23 -16.53 17.78
CA VAL A 371 19.13 -16.40 18.75
C VAL A 371 17.78 -16.42 18.02
N VAL A 372 17.79 -16.03 16.75
CA VAL A 372 16.65 -16.11 15.82
C VAL A 372 17.13 -16.77 14.53
N ASP A 373 16.66 -17.98 14.24
CA ASP A 373 16.99 -18.63 12.97
C ASP A 373 16.41 -17.82 11.80
N LEU A 374 17.29 -17.30 10.95
CA LEU A 374 16.86 -16.81 9.64
C LEU A 374 16.54 -18.00 8.77
N PRO A 375 15.49 -17.94 7.93
CA PRO A 375 15.25 -19.00 6.95
C PRO A 375 16.50 -19.11 6.07
N GLU A 376 17.15 -20.27 6.12
CA GLU A 376 18.32 -20.55 5.30
C GLU A 376 17.95 -20.26 3.84
N LYS A 377 18.76 -19.45 3.14
CA LYS A 377 18.62 -19.23 1.69
C LYS A 377 18.99 -20.52 0.96
N HIS A 378 18.10 -21.48 0.95
CA HIS A 378 18.17 -22.60 0.03
C HIS A 378 17.48 -22.20 -1.25
N ASN A 379 18.19 -22.37 -2.37
CA ASN A 379 17.66 -22.21 -3.72
C ASN A 379 16.37 -23.05 -3.82
N LEU A 380 15.23 -22.38 -3.65
CA LEU A 380 13.93 -22.93 -3.99
C LEU A 380 13.98 -23.14 -5.50
N PHE A 381 14.07 -24.42 -5.89
CA PHE A 381 14.18 -24.98 -7.23
C PHE A 381 13.70 -24.09 -8.39
#